data_AF-A0A9D8JJK9-F1
#
_entry.id   AF-A0A9D8JJK9-F1
#
_cell.length_a   1.000
_cell.length_b   1.000
_cell.length_c   1.000
_cell.angle_alpha   90.00
_cell.angle_beta   90.00
_cell.angle_gamma   90.00
#
_symmetry.space_group_name_H-M   'P 1'
#
loop_
_entity.id
_entity.type
_entity.pdbx_description
1 polymer ?
#
loop_
_entity_poly.entity_id
_entity_poly.type
_entity_poly.pdbx_seq_one_letter_code
_entity_poly.pdbx_strand_id
1 'polypeptide(L)'
;MGFFNSLSIRITLALIGGILYGLLTHALVLTLDLPPQAAIGAVLFVFLLYLSSRLLILFSGIDTPYYSRERKGLPYENTAFYQTAQWVGKFYHYHDLVLFCFLTLVSVLFLASLLMDGLGNKPFGETIRNLWAALTLLF
;
A
#
# COMPACT_ATOMS: atom_id res chain seq x y z
N MET A 1 6.30 -18.01 12.47
CA MET A 1 6.34 -17.01 11.37
C MET A 1 4.92 -16.60 11.06
N GLY A 2 4.58 -15.31 11.21
CA GLY A 2 3.21 -14.82 11.03
C GLY A 2 2.81 -14.59 9.56
N PHE A 3 1.51 -14.41 9.30
CA PHE A 3 0.93 -14.14 7.97
C PHE A 3 1.70 -13.07 7.18
N PHE A 4 2.04 -11.96 7.82
CA PHE A 4 2.80 -10.88 7.19
C PHE A 4 4.24 -11.25 6.82
N ASN A 5 4.85 -12.29 7.41
CA ASN A 5 6.20 -12.74 7.03
C ASN A 5 6.24 -13.57 5.73
N SER A 6 5.15 -13.65 4.97
CA SER A 6 5.15 -14.25 3.64
C SER A 6 5.69 -13.27 2.60
N LEU A 7 6.67 -13.72 1.80
CA LEU A 7 7.25 -12.91 0.72
C LEU A 7 6.17 -12.49 -0.30
N SER A 8 5.26 -13.40 -0.66
CA SER A 8 4.17 -13.12 -1.60
C SER A 8 3.28 -11.99 -1.10
N ILE A 9 2.85 -12.07 0.18
CA ILE A 9 2.00 -11.04 0.80
C ILE A 9 2.71 -9.68 0.81
N ARG A 10 4.01 -9.65 1.14
CA ARG A 10 4.78 -8.39 1.16
C ARG A 10 4.96 -7.78 -0.22
N ILE A 11 5.19 -8.60 -1.25
CA ILE A 11 5.28 -8.10 -2.63
C ILE A 11 3.92 -7.53 -3.06
N THR A 12 2.82 -8.23 -2.77
CA THR A 12 1.47 -7.74 -3.08
C THR A 12 1.17 -6.42 -2.37
N LEU A 13 1.45 -6.32 -1.06
CA LEU A 13 1.24 -5.08 -0.29
C LEU A 13 2.18 -3.95 -0.75
N ALA A 14 3.41 -4.26 -1.15
CA ALA A 14 4.32 -3.29 -1.74
C ALA A 14 3.79 -2.77 -3.09
N LEU A 15 3.22 -3.63 -3.93
CA LEU A 15 2.64 -3.22 -5.20
C LEU A 15 1.40 -2.34 -4.99
N ILE A 16 0.45 -2.79 -4.17
CA ILE A 16 -0.78 -2.04 -3.88
C ILE A 16 -0.46 -0.70 -3.22
N GLY A 17 0.42 -0.70 -2.21
CA GLY A 17 0.87 0.53 -1.57
C GLY A 17 1.53 1.49 -2.56
N GLY A 18 2.35 0.99 -3.47
CA GLY A 18 2.98 1.81 -4.51
C GLY A 18 1.94 2.45 -5.42
N ILE A 19 0.93 1.70 -5.86
CA ILE A 19 -0.18 2.22 -6.68
C ILE A 19 -0.91 3.33 -5.93
N LEU A 20 -1.24 3.13 -4.64
CA LEU A 20 -1.93 4.13 -3.83
C LEU A 20 -1.08 5.40 -3.62
N TYR A 21 0.22 5.28 -3.36
CA TYR A 21 1.12 6.44 -3.30
C TYR A 21 1.23 7.15 -4.65
N GLY A 22 1.25 6.41 -5.75
CA GLY A 22 1.19 6.96 -7.09
C GLY A 22 -0.08 7.79 -7.29
N LEU A 23 -1.26 7.21 -7.02
CA LEU A 23 -2.53 7.93 -7.13
C LEU A 23 -2.61 9.16 -6.22
N LEU A 24 -2.10 9.08 -4.99
CA LEU A 24 -2.00 10.22 -4.09
C LEU A 24 -1.08 11.32 -4.66
N THR A 25 0.08 10.93 -5.20
CA THR A 25 1.01 11.86 -5.84
C THR A 25 0.37 12.54 -7.04
N HIS A 26 -0.35 11.78 -7.86
CA HIS A 26 -1.10 12.33 -8.98
C HIS A 26 -2.09 13.40 -8.53
N ALA A 27 -2.90 13.08 -7.52
CA ALA A 27 -3.87 14.00 -6.95
C ALA A 27 -3.20 15.28 -6.42
N LEU A 28 -2.09 15.15 -5.69
CA LEU A 28 -1.33 16.29 -5.18
C LEU A 28 -0.78 17.17 -6.30
N VAL A 29 -0.19 16.59 -7.34
CA VAL A 29 0.36 17.36 -8.47
C VAL A 29 -0.75 18.13 -9.19
N LEU A 30 -1.92 17.51 -9.40
CA LEU A 30 -3.07 18.20 -9.99
C LEU A 30 -3.59 19.33 -9.09
N THR A 31 -3.62 19.15 -7.77
CA THR A 31 -4.03 20.23 -6.84
C THR A 31 -3.07 21.41 -6.82
N LEU A 32 -1.82 21.22 -7.27
CA LEU A 32 -0.81 22.27 -7.41
C LEU A 32 -0.84 22.95 -8.79
N ASP A 33 -1.83 22.64 -9.63
CA ASP A 33 -2.01 23.19 -10.99
C ASP A 33 -0.79 22.98 -11.89
N LEU A 34 -0.07 21.88 -11.67
CA LEU A 34 1.08 21.50 -12.48
C LEU A 34 0.63 20.74 -13.76
N PRO A 35 1.43 20.79 -14.85
CA PRO A 35 1.07 20.11 -16.10
C PRO A 35 0.82 18.60 -15.92
N PRO A 36 -0.17 18.00 -16.59
CA PRO A 36 -0.47 16.57 -16.49
C PRO A 36 0.72 15.65 -16.80
N GLN A 37 1.64 16.09 -17.68
CA GLN A 37 2.86 15.35 -17.99
C GLN A 37 3.79 15.26 -16.77
N ALA A 38 3.86 16.32 -15.96
CA ALA A 38 4.61 16.32 -14.70
C ALA A 38 3.96 15.37 -13.69
N ALA A 39 2.62 15.28 -13.67
CA ALA A 39 1.90 14.34 -12.80
C ALA A 39 2.27 12.89 -13.12
N ILE A 40 2.27 12.50 -14.40
CA ILE A 40 2.66 11.14 -14.81
C ILE A 40 4.11 10.84 -14.42
N GLY A 41 5.03 11.79 -14.65
CA GLY A 41 6.44 11.64 -14.26
C GLY A 41 6.61 11.45 -12.75
N ALA A 42 5.94 12.29 -11.94
CA ALA A 42 5.98 12.20 -10.48
C ALA A 42 5.40 10.89 -9.96
N VAL A 43 4.28 10.44 -10.53
CA VAL A 43 3.63 9.15 -10.19
C VAL A 43 4.60 7.99 -10.41
N LEU A 44 5.19 7.92 -11.60
CA LEU A 44 6.13 6.84 -11.93
C LEU A 44 7.36 6.89 -11.03
N PHE A 45 7.91 8.08 -10.79
CA PHE A 45 9.05 8.25 -9.91
C PHE A 45 8.76 7.79 -8.48
N VAL A 46 7.66 8.24 -7.87
CA VAL A 46 7.28 7.85 -6.51
C VAL A 46 6.96 6.36 -6.44
N PHE A 47 6.24 5.81 -7.42
CA PHE A 47 5.93 4.39 -7.51
C PHE A 47 7.21 3.55 -7.54
N LEU A 48 8.16 3.88 -8.43
CA LEU A 48 9.41 3.14 -8.58
C LEU A 48 10.29 3.27 -7.34
N LEU A 49 10.38 4.44 -6.72
CA LEU A 49 11.16 4.65 -5.50
C LEU A 49 10.58 3.84 -4.34
N TYR A 50 9.26 3.88 -4.16
CA TYR A 50 8.55 3.12 -3.14
C TYR A 50 8.71 1.60 -3.34
N LEU A 51 8.45 1.11 -4.55
CA LEU A 51 8.54 -0.31 -4.85
C LEU A 51 9.99 -0.80 -4.74
N SER A 52 10.94 -0.09 -5.36
CA SER A 52 12.36 -0.49 -5.35
C SER A 52 12.92 -0.52 -3.95
N SER A 53 12.64 0.47 -3.10
CA SER A 53 13.14 0.49 -1.72
C SER A 53 12.59 -0.69 -0.89
N ARG A 54 11.35 -1.11 -1.12
CA ARG A 54 10.77 -2.30 -0.48
C ARG A 54 11.39 -3.58 -1.00
N LEU A 55 11.55 -3.72 -2.31
CA LEU A 55 12.20 -4.89 -2.91
C LEU A 55 13.66 -5.00 -2.45
N LEU A 56 14.38 -3.87 -2.36
CA LEU A 56 15.73 -3.82 -1.80
C LEU A 56 15.76 -4.41 -0.39
N ILE A 57 14.83 -4.03 0.51
CA ILE A 57 14.81 -4.60 1.86
C ILE A 57 14.44 -6.09 1.82
N LEU A 58 13.42 -6.48 1.05
CA LEU A 58 12.99 -7.89 0.94
C LEU A 58 14.10 -8.81 0.42
N PHE A 59 14.91 -8.33 -0.52
CA PHE A 59 15.97 -9.10 -1.17
C PHE A 59 17.36 -8.85 -0.59
N SER A 60 17.55 -7.83 0.25
CA SER A 60 18.84 -7.52 0.90
C SER A 60 19.41 -8.68 1.72
N GLY A 61 18.55 -9.61 2.14
CA GLY A 61 18.94 -10.70 3.03
C GLY A 61 19.11 -10.27 4.49
N ILE A 62 18.86 -9.00 4.81
CA ILE A 62 18.95 -8.46 6.17
C ILE A 62 17.68 -8.82 6.94
N ASP A 63 17.86 -9.35 8.14
CA ASP A 63 16.78 -9.54 9.10
C ASP A 63 16.27 -8.17 9.57
N THR A 64 15.02 -7.83 9.26
CA THR A 64 14.39 -6.55 9.61
C THR A 64 13.01 -6.78 10.23
N PRO A 65 12.45 -5.80 10.98
CA PRO A 65 11.06 -5.85 11.45
C PRO A 65 10.05 -5.96 10.31
N TYR A 66 10.43 -5.47 9.12
CA TYR A 66 9.69 -5.74 7.90
C TYR A 66 9.79 -7.23 7.60
N TYR A 67 10.88 -7.74 7.06
CA TYR A 67 10.98 -9.14 6.68
C TYR A 67 12.06 -9.86 7.47
N SER A 68 11.67 -10.93 8.16
CA SER A 68 12.60 -11.73 8.94
C SER A 68 13.03 -12.96 8.14
N ARG A 69 14.35 -13.10 7.98
CA ARG A 69 15.02 -14.26 7.36
C ARG A 69 15.88 -14.96 8.41
N GLU A 70 16.14 -16.25 8.21
CA GLU A 70 16.86 -17.09 9.18
C GLU A 70 18.30 -16.62 9.49
N ARG A 71 18.91 -15.79 8.63
CA ARG A 71 20.24 -15.21 8.89
C ARG A 71 20.14 -13.97 9.77
N LYS A 72 20.45 -14.14 11.05
CA LYS A 72 20.55 -13.06 12.03
C LYS A 72 21.93 -12.41 12.03
N GLY A 73 21.96 -11.09 11.84
CA GLY A 73 22.88 -10.17 12.51
C GLY A 73 24.34 -10.00 12.07
N LEU A 74 25.05 -10.99 11.54
CA LEU A 74 26.52 -10.85 11.37
C LEU A 74 26.96 -10.95 9.90
N PRO A 75 27.82 -10.05 9.37
CA PRO A 75 28.64 -9.01 10.03
C PRO A 75 28.15 -7.54 9.86
N TYR A 76 26.90 -7.29 9.43
CA TYR A 76 26.49 -5.97 8.92
C TYR A 76 25.86 -5.02 9.96
N GLU A 77 25.64 -5.46 11.21
CA GLU A 77 24.89 -4.75 12.25
C GLU A 77 25.36 -3.30 12.53
N ASN A 78 26.65 -3.01 12.40
CA ASN A 78 27.21 -1.68 12.67
C ASN A 78 27.25 -0.75 11.44
N THR A 79 26.70 -1.15 10.30
CA THR A 79 26.70 -0.32 9.10
C THR A 79 25.54 0.67 9.09
N ALA A 80 25.75 1.87 8.54
CA ALA A 80 24.68 2.84 8.31
C ALA A 80 23.55 2.24 7.45
N PHE A 81 23.89 1.34 6.52
CA PHE A 81 22.92 0.60 5.73
C PHE A 81 22.02 -0.28 6.59
N TYR A 82 22.59 -1.06 7.51
CA TYR A 82 21.81 -1.90 8.42
C TYR A 82 20.88 -1.07 9.30
N GLN A 83 21.38 0.00 9.92
CA GLN A 83 20.55 0.88 10.76
C GLN A 83 19.39 1.51 9.96
N THR A 84 19.68 1.95 8.72
CA THR A 84 18.65 2.45 7.81
C THR A 84 17.64 1.36 7.47
N ALA A 85 18.10 0.15 7.15
CA ALA A 85 17.23 -0.99 6.86
C ALA A 85 16.34 -1.38 8.05
N GLN A 86 16.82 -1.26 9.29
CA GLN A 86 16.01 -1.47 10.51
C GLN A 86 14.91 -0.41 10.61
N TRP A 87 15.25 0.87 10.43
CA TRP A 87 14.29 1.97 10.52
C TRP A 87 13.23 1.90 9.41
N VAL A 88 13.68 1.80 8.16
CA VAL A 88 12.78 1.67 7.00
C VAL A 88 11.95 0.39 7.12
N GLY A 89 12.55 -0.71 7.60
CA GLY A 89 11.85 -1.96 7.83
C GLY A 89 10.73 -1.82 8.87
N LYS A 90 10.99 -1.12 9.98
CA LYS A 90 9.95 -0.82 10.98
C LYS A 90 8.81 0.01 10.38
N PHE A 91 9.14 1.03 9.60
CA PHE A 91 8.13 1.84 8.91
C PHE A 91 7.26 0.99 7.98
N TYR A 92 7.86 0.16 7.13
CA TYR A 92 7.11 -0.69 6.20
C TYR A 92 6.28 -1.76 6.90
N HIS A 93 6.73 -2.27 8.05
CA HIS A 93 5.93 -3.19 8.85
C HIS A 93 4.60 -2.56 9.28
N TYR A 94 4.64 -1.38 9.90
CA TYR A 94 3.42 -0.70 10.35
C TYR A 94 2.58 -0.22 9.19
N HIS A 95 3.22 0.27 8.13
CA HIS A 95 2.52 0.66 6.91
C HIS A 95 1.70 -0.51 6.34
N ASP A 96 2.27 -1.71 6.25
CA ASP A 96 1.58 -2.89 5.72
C ASP A 96 0.42 -3.33 6.60
N LEU A 97 0.57 -3.21 7.91
CA LEU A 97 -0.51 -3.47 8.86
C LEU A 97 -1.68 -2.51 8.61
N VAL A 98 -1.41 -1.21 8.53
CA VAL A 98 -2.44 -0.19 8.27
C VAL A 98 -3.09 -0.40 6.91
N LEU A 99 -2.29 -0.63 5.86
CA LEU A 99 -2.78 -0.89 4.51
C LEU A 99 -3.67 -2.13 4.48
N PHE A 100 -3.25 -3.22 5.14
CA PHE A 100 -4.03 -4.45 5.20
C PHE A 100 -5.36 -4.24 5.93
N CYS A 101 -5.36 -3.55 7.08
CA CYS A 101 -6.59 -3.20 7.79
C CYS A 101 -7.52 -2.34 6.93
N PHE A 102 -6.98 -1.35 6.23
CA PHE A 102 -7.73 -0.50 5.30
C PHE A 102 -8.37 -1.32 4.17
N LEU A 103 -7.60 -2.16 3.49
CA LEU A 103 -8.10 -3.02 2.40
C LEU A 103 -9.16 -4.01 2.90
N THR A 104 -8.97 -4.54 4.10
CA THR A 104 -9.96 -5.44 4.73
C THR A 104 -11.27 -4.70 4.98
N LEU A 105 -11.21 -3.49 5.54
CA LEU A 105 -12.39 -2.66 5.77
C LEU A 105 -13.12 -2.34 4.46
N VAL A 106 -12.39 -1.89 3.44
CA VAL A 106 -12.95 -1.60 2.10
C VAL A 106 -13.60 -2.85 1.52
N SER A 107 -12.95 -4.01 1.65
CA SER A 107 -13.47 -5.28 1.15
C SER A 107 -14.75 -5.70 1.88
N VAL A 108 -14.81 -5.53 3.20
CA VAL A 108 -16.02 -5.80 3.99
C VAL A 108 -17.17 -4.87 3.58
N LEU A 109 -16.91 -3.57 3.41
CA LEU A 109 -17.92 -2.61 2.96
C LEU A 109 -18.43 -2.94 1.55
N PHE A 110 -17.52 -3.32 0.64
CA PHE A 110 -17.87 -3.74 -0.71
C PHE A 110 -18.74 -5.01 -0.69
N LEU A 111 -18.36 -6.04 0.08
CA LEU A 111 -19.16 -7.26 0.22
C LEU A 111 -20.53 -6.97 0.84
N ALA A 112 -20.60 -6.13 1.88
CA ALA A 112 -21.86 -5.71 2.47
C ALA A 112 -22.76 -5.00 1.46
N SER A 113 -22.20 -4.11 0.62
CA SER A 113 -22.94 -3.47 -0.47
C SER A 113 -23.51 -4.49 -1.45
N LEU A 114 -22.73 -5.48 -1.87
CA LEU A 114 -23.20 -6.50 -2.80
C LEU A 114 -24.30 -7.37 -2.19
N LEU A 115 -24.19 -7.70 -0.90
CA LEU A 115 -25.23 -8.44 -0.18
C LEU A 115 -26.53 -7.63 -0.09
N MET A 116 -26.44 -6.33 0.19
CA MET A 116 -27.61 -5.44 0.21
C MET A 116 -28.29 -5.36 -1.15
N ASP A 117 -27.51 -5.26 -2.23
CA ASP A 117 -28.06 -5.25 -3.59
C ASP A 117 -28.76 -6.58 -3.90
N GLY A 118 -28.10 -7.70 -3.61
CA GLY A 118 -28.65 -9.04 -3.84
C GLY A 118 -29.92 -9.32 -3.04
N LEU A 119 -29.94 -9.01 -1.73
CA LEU A 119 -31.12 -9.18 -0.87
C LEU A 119 -32.26 -8.23 -1.27
N GLY A 120 -31.92 -7.05 -1.77
CA GLY A 120 -32.89 -6.04 -2.22
C GLY A 120 -33.42 -6.27 -3.63
N ASN A 121 -33.02 -7.35 -4.33
CA ASN A 121 -33.28 -7.56 -5.76
C ASN A 121 -32.89 -6.35 -6.63
N LYS A 122 -31.84 -5.63 -6.23
CA LYS A 122 -31.26 -4.51 -6.99
C LYS A 122 -30.13 -5.01 -7.88
N PRO A 123 -29.82 -4.31 -8.98
CA PRO A 123 -28.59 -4.55 -9.72
C PRO A 123 -27.35 -4.45 -8.82
N PHE A 124 -26.44 -5.42 -8.94
CA PHE A 124 -25.18 -5.40 -8.18
C PHE A 124 -24.38 -4.12 -8.45
N GLY A 125 -23.91 -3.49 -7.38
CA GLY A 125 -23.16 -2.24 -7.43
C GLY A 125 -24.04 -0.99 -7.34
N GLU A 126 -25.37 -1.13 -7.27
CA GLU A 126 -26.25 0.02 -7.09
C GLU A 126 -26.04 0.69 -5.73
N THR A 127 -25.90 -0.08 -4.65
CA THR A 127 -25.69 0.49 -3.31
C THR A 127 -24.40 1.31 -3.23
N ILE A 128 -23.27 0.81 -3.75
CA ILE A 128 -22.00 1.56 -3.72
C ILE A 128 -22.03 2.79 -4.63
N ARG A 129 -22.70 2.70 -5.80
CA ARG A 129 -22.90 3.84 -6.69
C ARG A 129 -23.70 4.94 -6.02
N ASN A 130 -24.79 4.58 -5.33
CA ASN A 130 -25.63 5.54 -4.62
C ASN A 130 -24.88 6.18 -3.45
N LEU A 131 -24.07 5.40 -2.73
CA LEU A 131 -23.24 5.90 -1.63
C LEU A 131 -22.16 6.87 -2.13
N TRP A 132 -21.52 6.56 -3.26
CA TRP A 132 -20.59 7.48 -3.93
C TRP A 132 -21.28 8.77 -4.36
N ALA A 133 -22.44 8.68 -5.02
CA ALA A 133 -23.20 9.85 -5.45
C ALA A 133 -23.59 10.76 -4.27
N ALA A 134 -24.02 10.17 -3.15
CA ALA A 134 -24.36 10.91 -1.93
C ALA A 134 -23.12 11.63 -1.34
N LEU A 135 -21.96 11.00 -1.35
CA LEU A 135 -20.71 11.63 -0.90
C LEU A 135 -20.31 12.80 -1.80
N THR A 136 -20.41 12.65 -3.12
CA THR A 136 -20.07 13.73 -4.06
C THR A 136 -21.03 14.92 -4.02
N LEU A 137 -22.25 14.75 -3.47
CA LEU A 137 -23.19 15.85 -3.28
C LEU A 137 -22.93 16.64 -1.98
N LEU A 138 -22.12 16.09 -1.07
CA LEU A 138 -21.77 16.72 0.21
C LEU A 138 -20.51 17.59 0.13
N PHE A 139 -19.78 17.56 -0.99
CA PHE A 139 -18.56 18.33 -1.26
C PHE A 139 -18.74 19.18 -2.53
#